data_AF-A0A2D7IIY4-F1
#
_entry.id   AF-A0A2D7IIY4-F1
#
_cell.length_a   1.000
_cell.length_b   1.000
_cell.length_c   1.000
_cell.angle_alpha   90.00
_cell.angle_beta   90.00
_cell.angle_gamma   90.00
#
_symmetry.space_group_name_H-M   'P 1'
#
loop_
_entity.id
_entity.type
_entity.pdbx_description
1 polymer ?
#
loop_
_entity_poly.entity_id
_entity_poly.type
_entity_poly.pdbx_seq_one_letter_code
_entity_poly.pdbx_strand_id
1 'polypeptide(L)'
;MRISEKRFYFTFNERFFWSKAFQSLTPSAINLMMCFQTELRWSKGKRRSKRNILNNGNISFSEAEYRFNKLGASQTYINARNQLIKVGFIKITYHGGMARGDMNKYKLLWVDCVPHDEMRWKLYPLEDWEHEIPKVKDYAVGRSTRFKKINNTLDSDTLNGTKSPKSLDPSLKTSLND
;
A
#
# COMPACT_ATOMS: atom_id res chain seq x y z
N MET A 1 4.28 7.32 15.96
CA MET A 1 5.65 7.82 16.27
C MET A 1 6.17 8.57 15.05
N ARG A 2 6.86 9.70 15.22
CA ARG A 2 7.43 10.44 14.08
C ARG A 2 8.70 9.75 13.60
N ILE A 3 8.81 9.52 12.29
CA ILE A 3 9.99 8.91 11.67
C ILE A 3 11.20 9.83 11.77
N SER A 4 10.98 11.15 11.82
CA SER A 4 12.06 12.14 12.00
C SER A 4 12.89 11.93 13.26
N GLU A 5 12.31 11.30 14.28
CA GLU A 5 13.00 10.99 15.55
C GLU A 5 13.73 9.63 15.49
N LYS A 6 13.43 8.80 14.50
CA LYS A 6 14.10 7.52 14.27
C LYS A 6 15.38 7.75 13.48
N ARG A 7 16.52 7.45 14.09
CA ARG A 7 17.78 7.32 13.36
C ARG A 7 17.78 5.96 12.66
N PHE A 8 17.89 5.96 11.34
CA PHE A 8 18.10 4.74 10.57
C PHE A 8 19.43 4.82 9.81
N TYR A 9 20.10 3.67 9.76
CA TYR A 9 21.31 3.47 8.99
C TYR A 9 21.04 2.29 8.07
N PHE A 10 21.09 2.53 6.78
CA PHE A 10 20.93 1.51 5.77
C PHE A 10 22.19 1.47 4.90
N THR A 11 22.80 0.30 4.80
CA THR A 11 23.97 0.09 3.96
C THR A 11 23.52 -0.59 2.68
N PHE A 12 23.82 0.02 1.54
CA PHE A 12 23.64 -0.58 0.23
C PHE A 12 24.94 -1.31 -0.15
N ASN A 13 24.84 -2.45 -0.84
CA ASN A 13 25.92 -2.94 -1.67
C ASN A 13 25.67 -2.54 -3.13
N GLU A 14 26.71 -2.56 -3.95
CA GLU A 14 26.67 -2.14 -5.35
C GLU A 14 25.65 -2.96 -6.16
N ARG A 15 25.58 -4.27 -5.90
CA ARG A 15 24.65 -5.19 -6.60
C ARG A 15 23.19 -4.87 -6.31
N PHE A 16 22.88 -4.52 -5.07
CA PHE A 16 21.54 -4.15 -4.66
C PHE A 16 21.14 -2.81 -5.27
N PHE A 17 22.00 -1.79 -5.15
CA PHE A 17 21.69 -0.45 -5.67
C PHE A 17 21.51 -0.47 -7.20
N TRP A 18 22.39 -1.16 -7.93
CA TRP A 18 22.31 -1.27 -9.38
C TRP A 18 21.35 -2.36 -9.88
N SER A 19 20.63 -3.04 -8.99
CA SER A 19 19.64 -4.03 -9.40
C SER A 19 18.49 -3.38 -10.17
N LYS A 20 17.96 -4.10 -11.17
CA LYS A 20 16.77 -3.64 -11.92
C LYS A 20 15.57 -3.41 -11.00
N ALA A 21 15.43 -4.20 -9.93
CA ALA A 21 14.40 -4.03 -8.92
C ALA A 21 14.51 -2.68 -8.23
N PHE A 22 15.69 -2.33 -7.71
CA PHE A 22 15.90 -1.08 -6.99
C PHE A 22 15.76 0.14 -7.90
N GLN A 23 16.34 0.08 -9.10
CA GLN A 23 16.28 1.18 -10.08
C GLN A 23 14.86 1.44 -10.59
N SER A 24 13.96 0.46 -10.51
CA SER A 24 12.55 0.65 -10.89
C SER A 24 11.72 1.38 -9.82
N LEU A 25 12.23 1.54 -8.59
CA LEU A 25 11.47 2.10 -7.47
C LEU A 25 11.20 3.59 -7.65
N THR A 26 9.96 3.99 -7.35
CA THR A 26 9.62 5.41 -7.22
C THR A 26 10.17 6.00 -5.92
N PRO A 27 10.37 7.34 -5.83
CA PRO A 27 10.79 7.98 -4.58
C PRO A 27 9.88 7.65 -3.39
N SER A 28 8.56 7.55 -3.62
CA SER A 28 7.60 7.16 -2.59
C SER A 28 7.81 5.73 -2.09
N ALA A 29 8.17 4.80 -2.98
CA ALA A 29 8.49 3.43 -2.63
C ALA A 29 9.82 3.34 -1.86
N ILE A 30 10.83 4.12 -2.23
CA ILE A 30 12.10 4.23 -1.48
C ILE A 30 11.82 4.77 -0.07
N ASN A 31 11.02 5.83 0.05
CA ASN A 31 10.64 6.38 1.35
C ASN A 31 9.93 5.34 2.22
N LEU A 32 8.96 4.60 1.66
CA LEU A 32 8.26 3.53 2.37
C LEU A 32 9.20 2.37 2.75
N MET A 33 10.14 2.01 1.88
CA MET A 33 11.17 1.00 2.16
C MET A 33 12.02 1.40 3.37
N MET A 34 12.40 2.67 3.47
CA MET A 34 13.12 3.20 4.63
C MET A 34 12.25 3.23 5.89
N CYS A 35 10.95 3.53 5.77
CA CYS A 35 10.01 3.44 6.90
C CYS A 35 10.00 2.02 7.49
N PHE A 36 9.89 0.99 6.64
CA PHE A 36 9.95 -0.40 7.07
C PHE A 36 11.28 -0.76 7.72
N GLN A 37 12.41 -0.29 7.17
CA GLN A 37 13.72 -0.48 7.76
C GLN A 37 13.80 0.09 9.19
N THR A 38 13.12 1.21 9.46
CA THR A 38 13.12 1.84 10.80
C THR A 38 12.33 1.05 11.85
N GLU A 39 11.46 0.13 11.43
CA GLU A 39 10.70 -0.74 12.33
C GLU A 39 11.46 -2.03 12.69
N LEU A 40 12.63 -2.26 12.08
CA LEU A 40 13.47 -3.40 12.42
C LEU A 40 13.99 -3.29 13.84
N ARG A 41 13.82 -4.38 14.60
CA ARG A 41 14.35 -4.54 15.95
C ARG A 41 15.54 -5.48 15.90
N TRP A 42 16.67 -4.99 16.38
CA TRP A 42 17.93 -5.71 16.39
C TRP A 42 18.20 -6.27 17.78
N SER A 43 18.80 -7.46 17.84
CA SER A 43 19.32 -7.99 19.09
C SER A 43 20.46 -7.10 19.63
N LYS A 44 20.54 -6.99 20.96
CA LYS A 44 21.65 -6.30 21.64
C LYS A 44 22.91 -7.19 21.63
N GLY A 45 23.47 -7.44 20.44
CA GLY A 45 24.75 -8.14 20.29
C GLY A 45 25.94 -7.21 20.51
N LYS A 46 27.01 -7.69 21.18
CA LYS A 46 28.25 -6.93 21.43
C LYS A 46 29.00 -6.51 20.15
N ARG A 47 28.73 -7.15 19.00
CA ARG A 47 29.35 -6.84 17.70
C ARG A 47 28.29 -6.60 16.63
N ARG A 48 28.50 -5.60 15.77
CA ARG A 48 27.59 -5.25 14.66
C ARG A 48 27.32 -6.43 13.72
N SER A 49 28.32 -7.29 13.51
CA SER A 49 28.25 -8.50 12.66
C SER A 49 27.45 -9.67 13.25
N LYS A 50 27.09 -9.63 14.53
CA LYS A 50 26.29 -10.66 15.21
C LYS A 50 24.89 -10.17 15.62
N ARG A 51 24.45 -9.02 15.07
CA ARG A 51 23.11 -8.51 15.35
C ARG A 51 22.11 -9.27 14.49
N ASN A 52 21.22 -9.99 15.16
CA ASN A 52 20.11 -10.68 14.52
C ASN A 52 18.90 -9.77 14.50
N ILE A 53 18.09 -9.88 13.45
CA ILE A 53 16.81 -9.19 13.35
C ILE A 53 15.77 -10.05 14.09
N LEU A 54 15.10 -9.47 15.07
CA LEU A 54 14.18 -10.19 15.96
C LEU A 54 12.75 -10.27 15.40
N ASN A 55 12.37 -9.32 14.54
CA ASN A 55 10.99 -9.13 14.09
C ASN A 55 10.82 -9.18 12.57
N ASN A 56 11.78 -9.73 11.80
CA ASN A 56 11.58 -9.87 10.35
C ASN A 56 10.37 -10.78 10.10
N GLY A 57 9.42 -10.33 9.27
CA GLY A 57 8.13 -10.99 9.07
C GLY A 57 7.02 -10.56 10.03
N ASN A 58 7.33 -9.73 11.03
CA ASN A 58 6.34 -9.11 11.92
C ASN A 58 6.40 -7.58 11.85
N ILE A 59 6.91 -7.03 10.74
CA ILE A 59 7.02 -5.59 10.56
C ILE A 59 5.70 -5.03 10.10
N SER A 60 5.23 -4.00 10.79
CA SER A 60 3.98 -3.32 10.47
C SER A 60 4.25 -1.83 10.28
N PHE A 61 3.74 -1.28 9.19
CA PHE A 61 3.74 0.16 8.95
C PHE A 61 2.49 0.52 8.14
N SER A 62 1.57 1.26 8.76
CA SER A 62 0.26 1.58 8.19
C SER A 62 0.28 2.77 7.24
N GLU A 63 -0.75 2.83 6.40
CA GLU A 63 -1.09 4.03 5.64
C GLU A 63 -1.30 5.26 6.56
N ALA A 64 -1.94 5.07 7.71
CA ALA A 64 -2.17 6.13 8.68
C ALA A 64 -0.85 6.71 9.20
N GLU A 65 0.13 5.86 9.51
CA GLU A 65 1.48 6.29 9.89
C GLU A 65 2.21 6.98 8.74
N TYR A 66 2.08 6.48 7.51
CA TYR A 66 2.66 7.13 6.33
C TYR A 66 2.15 8.57 6.17
N ARG A 67 0.84 8.76 6.29
CA ARG A 67 0.18 10.07 6.23
C ARG A 67 0.54 10.95 7.40
N PHE A 68 0.60 10.39 8.61
CA PHE A 68 1.01 11.11 9.83
C PHE A 68 2.42 11.69 9.67
N ASN A 69 3.31 10.97 9.00
CA ASN A 69 4.66 11.42 8.68
C ASN A 69 4.76 12.35 7.45
N LYS A 70 3.63 12.76 6.87
CA LYS A 70 3.55 13.68 5.72
C LYS A 70 4.32 13.19 4.48
N LEU A 71 4.42 11.87 4.30
CA LEU A 71 5.14 11.26 3.17
C LEU A 71 4.31 11.20 1.88
N GLY A 72 2.99 11.38 1.98
CA GLY A 72 2.08 11.43 0.85
C GLY A 72 0.64 11.05 1.22
N ALA A 73 -0.18 10.88 0.19
CA ALA A 73 -1.58 10.47 0.34
C ALA A 73 -1.73 8.95 0.50
N SER A 74 -2.94 8.52 0.85
CA SER A 74 -3.33 7.10 0.97
C SER A 74 -2.97 6.28 -0.27
N GLN A 75 -3.35 6.80 -1.45
CA GLN A 75 -3.09 6.13 -2.71
C GLN A 75 -1.58 6.01 -3.00
N THR A 76 -0.80 7.00 -2.61
CA THR A 76 0.66 6.98 -2.76
C THR A 76 1.27 5.83 -1.95
N TYR A 77 0.81 5.62 -0.72
CA TYR A 77 1.22 4.47 0.10
C TYR A 77 0.83 3.13 -0.55
N ILE A 78 -0.40 3.02 -1.05
CA ILE A 78 -0.88 1.80 -1.71
C ILE A 78 0.00 1.48 -2.93
N ASN A 79 0.26 2.47 -3.78
CA ASN A 79 1.09 2.31 -4.97
C ASN A 79 2.54 1.93 -4.60
N ALA A 80 3.13 2.62 -3.62
CA ALA A 80 4.46 2.34 -3.12
C ALA A 80 4.58 0.91 -2.56
N ARG A 81 3.63 0.49 -1.72
CA ARG A 81 3.57 -0.87 -1.17
C ARG A 81 3.44 -1.91 -2.27
N ASN A 82 2.52 -1.70 -3.21
CA ASN A 82 2.28 -2.61 -4.31
C ASN A 82 3.53 -2.75 -5.19
N GLN A 83 4.24 -1.65 -5.43
CA GLN A 83 5.51 -1.66 -6.14
C GLN A 83 6.57 -2.47 -5.39
N LEU A 84 6.73 -2.28 -4.08
CA LEU A 84 7.70 -3.04 -3.26
C LEU A 84 7.40 -4.54 -3.25
N ILE A 85 6.13 -4.94 -3.28
CA ILE A 85 5.72 -6.35 -3.43
C ILE A 85 6.10 -6.84 -4.83
N LYS A 86 5.64 -6.14 -5.88
CA LYS A 86 5.87 -6.49 -7.28
C LYS A 86 7.34 -6.80 -7.58
N VAL A 87 8.26 -5.94 -7.12
CA VAL A 87 9.69 -6.08 -7.41
C VAL A 87 10.41 -7.02 -6.43
N GLY A 88 9.71 -7.59 -5.45
CA GLY A 88 10.26 -8.60 -4.55
C GLY A 88 11.06 -8.07 -3.37
N PHE A 89 10.84 -6.83 -2.94
CA PHE A 89 11.48 -6.30 -1.72
C PHE A 89 10.74 -6.69 -0.44
N ILE A 90 9.41 -6.72 -0.47
CA ILE A 90 8.59 -7.13 0.67
C ILE A 90 7.68 -8.29 0.32
N LYS A 91 7.43 -9.15 1.31
CA LYS A 91 6.41 -10.19 1.27
C LYS A 91 5.41 -9.95 2.39
N ILE A 92 4.12 -10.12 2.11
CA ILE A 92 3.10 -10.10 3.16
C ILE A 92 3.14 -11.42 3.92
N THR A 93 3.26 -11.34 5.24
CA THR A 93 3.23 -12.52 6.13
C THR A 93 1.90 -12.67 6.83
N TYR A 94 1.18 -11.57 7.01
CA TYR A 94 -0.13 -11.54 7.65
C TYR A 94 -0.97 -10.46 7.01
N HIS A 95 -2.19 -10.84 6.62
CA HIS A 95 -3.22 -9.92 6.16
C HIS A 95 -4.01 -9.45 7.38
N GLY A 96 -3.91 -8.16 7.70
CA GLY A 96 -4.72 -7.56 8.75
C GLY A 96 -6.19 -7.51 8.35
N GLY A 97 -7.06 -7.70 9.33
CA GLY A 97 -8.52 -7.58 9.23
C GLY A 97 -9.05 -6.19 9.62
N MET A 98 -10.35 -6.13 9.90
CA MET A 98 -11.07 -4.87 10.17
C MET A 98 -11.03 -4.45 11.66
N ALA A 99 -10.36 -5.22 12.52
CA ALA A 99 -10.31 -4.94 13.95
C ALA A 99 -9.29 -3.83 14.28
N ARG A 100 -9.55 -3.06 15.35
CA ARG A 100 -8.62 -2.02 15.80
C ARG A 100 -7.27 -2.63 16.16
N GLY A 101 -6.19 -2.09 15.59
CA GLY A 101 -4.83 -2.57 15.81
C GLY A 101 -4.43 -3.76 14.94
N ASP A 102 -5.37 -4.28 14.13
CA ASP A 102 -5.11 -5.34 13.19
C ASP A 102 -4.51 -4.74 11.91
N MET A 103 -3.26 -5.10 11.61
CA MET A 103 -2.46 -4.48 10.56
C MET A 103 -1.68 -5.52 9.78
N ASN A 104 -1.50 -5.25 8.49
CA ASN A 104 -0.66 -6.09 7.64
C ASN A 104 0.76 -6.16 8.21
N LYS A 105 1.30 -7.37 8.22
CA LYS A 105 2.70 -7.61 8.55
C LYS A 105 3.49 -8.01 7.31
N TYR A 106 4.74 -7.57 7.29
CA TYR A 106 5.63 -7.71 6.17
C TYR A 106 6.94 -8.38 6.61
N LYS A 107 7.50 -9.19 5.72
CA LYS A 107 8.88 -9.66 5.74
C LYS A 107 9.68 -8.85 4.73
N LEU A 108 10.81 -8.31 5.16
CA LEU A 108 11.73 -7.59 4.26
C LEU A 108 12.72 -8.61 3.71
N LEU A 109 12.95 -8.57 2.41
CA LEU A 109 13.72 -9.57 1.66
C LEU A 109 15.09 -9.06 1.20
N TRP A 110 15.50 -7.88 1.63
CA TRP A 110 16.81 -7.29 1.31
C TRP A 110 17.75 -7.15 2.50
N VAL A 111 17.29 -7.54 3.69
CA VAL A 111 18.07 -7.41 4.93
C VAL A 111 19.02 -8.60 5.08
N ASP A 112 20.17 -8.37 5.72
CA ASP A 112 21.27 -9.36 5.82
C ASP A 112 20.86 -10.71 6.44
N CYS A 113 19.79 -10.77 7.23
CA CYS A 113 19.32 -12.00 7.85
C CYS A 113 18.51 -12.91 6.89
N VAL A 114 18.27 -12.48 5.66
CA VAL A 114 17.49 -13.23 4.67
C VAL A 114 18.45 -14.05 3.79
N PRO A 115 18.25 -15.37 3.71
CA PRO A 115 19.00 -16.22 2.80
C PRO A 115 18.92 -15.74 1.35
N HIS A 116 20.00 -15.91 0.58
CA HIS A 116 20.13 -15.35 -0.76
C HIS A 116 19.10 -15.89 -1.77
N ASP A 117 18.62 -17.11 -1.55
CA ASP A 117 17.57 -17.82 -2.27
C ASP A 117 16.17 -17.24 -2.03
N GLU A 118 15.94 -16.64 -0.86
CA GLU A 118 14.69 -15.94 -0.56
C GLU A 118 14.64 -14.50 -1.10
N MET A 119 15.77 -13.96 -1.58
CA MET A 119 15.90 -12.59 -2.07
C MET A 119 15.30 -12.40 -3.47
N ARG A 120 13.98 -12.34 -3.52
CA ARG A 120 13.15 -12.18 -4.72
C ARG A 120 13.61 -11.06 -5.68
N TRP A 121 14.00 -9.91 -5.16
CA TRP A 121 14.48 -8.78 -5.97
C TRP A 121 15.65 -9.10 -6.91
N LYS A 122 16.40 -10.19 -6.69
CA LYS A 122 17.46 -10.66 -7.58
C LYS A 122 16.95 -11.28 -8.88
N LEU A 123 15.72 -11.80 -8.89
CA LEU A 123 15.10 -12.43 -10.06
C LEU A 123 14.35 -11.42 -10.93
N TYR A 124 14.01 -10.25 -10.41
CA TYR A 124 13.34 -9.21 -11.18
C TYR A 124 14.26 -8.66 -12.30
N PRO A 125 13.78 -8.50 -13.55
CA PRO A 125 12.39 -8.53 -14.01
C PRO A 125 11.95 -9.86 -14.64
N LEU A 126 12.74 -10.95 -14.50
CA LEU A 126 12.37 -12.25 -15.07
C LEU A 126 11.10 -12.79 -14.39
N GLU A 127 11.01 -12.59 -13.08
CA GLU A 127 9.83 -12.90 -12.28
C GLU A 127 9.39 -11.66 -11.49
N ASP A 128 8.08 -11.52 -11.32
CA ASP A 128 7.49 -10.52 -10.43
C ASP A 128 6.48 -11.16 -9.47
N TRP A 129 6.12 -10.40 -8.43
CA TRP A 129 5.18 -10.83 -7.41
C TRP A 129 3.89 -10.01 -7.43
N GLU A 130 3.46 -9.56 -8.62
CA GLU A 130 2.19 -8.81 -8.73
C GLU A 130 0.99 -9.61 -8.21
N HIS A 131 1.01 -10.93 -8.39
CA HIS A 131 -0.02 -11.85 -7.92
C HIS A 131 -0.16 -11.87 -6.39
N GLU A 132 0.87 -11.46 -5.63
CA GLU A 132 0.82 -11.35 -4.16
C GLU A 132 0.26 -10.01 -3.66
N ILE A 133 0.04 -9.03 -4.56
CA ILE A 133 -0.52 -7.74 -4.19
C ILE A 133 -1.95 -7.94 -3.66
N PRO A 134 -2.29 -7.44 -2.45
CA PRO A 134 -3.64 -7.54 -1.92
C PRO A 134 -4.61 -6.83 -2.87
N LYS A 135 -5.47 -7.62 -3.51
CA LYS A 135 -6.60 -7.10 -4.25
C LYS A 135 -7.68 -6.71 -3.24
N VAL A 136 -8.36 -5.59 -3.50
CA VAL A 136 -9.56 -5.24 -2.74
C VAL A 136 -10.54 -6.40 -2.92
N LYS A 137 -10.76 -7.16 -1.86
CA LYS A 137 -11.78 -8.21 -1.85
C LYS A 137 -13.13 -7.54 -2.10
N ASP A 138 -13.96 -8.12 -2.97
CA ASP A 138 -15.28 -7.61 -3.36
C ASP A 138 -16.31 -7.73 -2.21
N TYR A 139 -16.05 -7.06 -1.09
CA TYR A 139 -16.88 -7.10 0.11
C TYR A 139 -17.97 -6.05 0.15
N ALA A 140 -18.08 -5.21 -0.87
CA ALA A 140 -19.21 -4.30 -0.97
C ALA A 140 -20.47 -5.10 -1.32
N VAL A 141 -21.14 -5.64 -0.30
CA VAL A 141 -22.49 -6.17 -0.41
C VAL A 141 -23.35 -5.09 -1.06
N GLY A 142 -23.96 -5.44 -2.18
CA GLY A 142 -24.74 -4.51 -2.98
C GLY A 142 -23.95 -3.55 -3.87
N ARG A 143 -22.69 -3.85 -4.23
CA ARG A 143 -22.01 -3.16 -5.36
C ARG A 143 -22.72 -3.44 -6.69
N SER A 144 -23.23 -4.67 -6.86
CA SER A 144 -24.06 -5.08 -8.00
C SER A 144 -25.49 -4.52 -7.91
N THR A 145 -26.04 -4.39 -6.71
CA THR A 145 -27.42 -3.91 -6.47
C THR A 145 -27.53 -2.43 -6.14
N ARG A 146 -26.40 -1.69 -6.06
CA ARG A 146 -26.40 -0.24 -5.84
C ARG A 146 -27.15 0.42 -6.99
N PHE A 147 -28.09 1.30 -6.67
CA PHE A 147 -28.75 2.17 -7.64
C PHE A 147 -27.70 2.84 -8.53
N LYS A 148 -27.62 2.41 -9.79
CA LYS A 148 -26.84 3.07 -10.82
C LYS A 148 -27.70 4.21 -11.33
N LYS A 149 -27.21 5.45 -11.22
CA LYS A 149 -27.91 6.60 -11.78
C LYS A 149 -27.83 6.48 -13.31
N ILE A 150 -28.90 5.99 -13.93
CA ILE A 150 -28.95 5.76 -15.39
C ILE A 150 -29.06 7.11 -16.12
N ASN A 151 -29.81 8.06 -15.55
CA ASN A 151 -29.96 9.41 -16.09
C ASN A 151 -29.80 10.44 -14.95
N ASN A 152 -29.01 11.49 -15.16
CA ASN A 152 -29.09 12.69 -14.32
C ASN A 152 -30.47 13.31 -14.58
N THR A 153 -31.36 13.31 -13.59
CA THR A 153 -32.65 14.05 -13.63
C THR A 153 -32.47 15.57 -13.62
N LEU A 154 -31.24 16.06 -13.76
CA LEU A 154 -30.93 17.47 -13.86
C LEU A 154 -30.51 17.71 -15.30
N ASP A 155 -31.41 18.30 -16.06
CA ASP A 155 -31.03 19.02 -17.27
C ASP A 155 -30.05 20.14 -16.88
N SER A 156 -29.19 20.52 -17.81
CA SER A 156 -27.91 21.25 -17.71
C SER A 156 -27.77 22.54 -16.86
N ASP A 157 -28.34 22.62 -15.66
CA ASP A 157 -28.17 23.78 -14.78
C ASP A 157 -27.00 23.56 -13.81
N THR A 158 -25.87 24.18 -14.14
CA THR A 158 -24.78 24.40 -13.18
C THR A 158 -25.33 25.10 -11.94
N LEU A 159 -25.16 24.46 -10.77
CA LEU A 159 -25.48 25.03 -9.46
C LEU A 159 -24.57 26.23 -9.16
N ASN A 160 -24.79 27.36 -9.82
CA ASN A 160 -24.39 28.66 -9.31
C ASN A 160 -25.33 28.97 -8.15
N GLY A 161 -24.82 28.72 -6.94
CA GLY A 161 -25.60 28.70 -5.71
C GLY A 161 -26.40 29.97 -5.47
N THR A 162 -27.74 29.87 -5.58
CA THR A 162 -28.70 30.53 -4.68
C THR A 162 -30.17 30.16 -4.93
N LYS A 163 -30.52 29.40 -5.98
CA LYS A 163 -31.92 29.04 -6.25
C LYS A 163 -32.09 27.52 -6.37
N SER A 164 -32.89 26.94 -5.48
CA SER A 164 -33.32 25.55 -5.56
C SER A 164 -34.32 25.37 -6.72
N PRO A 165 -34.28 24.26 -7.46
CA PRO A 165 -35.28 23.95 -8.49
C PRO A 165 -36.68 23.87 -7.86
N LYS A 166 -37.69 24.42 -8.55
CA LYS A 166 -39.08 24.48 -8.05
C LYS A 166 -39.94 23.27 -8.44
N SER A 167 -39.47 22.40 -9.34
CA SER A 167 -40.16 21.15 -9.66
C SER A 167 -39.18 20.07 -10.09
N LEU A 168 -39.59 18.82 -9.90
CA LEU A 168 -38.96 17.65 -10.49
C LEU A 168 -39.51 17.45 -11.91
N ASP A 169 -38.69 16.94 -12.81
CA ASP A 169 -39.14 16.54 -14.14
C ASP A 169 -40.15 15.37 -14.01
N PRO A 170 -41.31 15.43 -14.68
CA PRO A 170 -42.27 14.35 -14.64
C PRO A 170 -41.68 13.11 -15.33
N SER A 171 -41.53 12.02 -14.58
CA SER A 171 -41.15 10.73 -15.14
C SER A 171 -42.23 10.28 -16.13
N LEU A 172 -41.86 10.07 -17.40
CA LEU A 172 -42.72 9.38 -18.37
C LEU A 172 -43.08 8.01 -17.78
N LYS A 173 -44.34 7.87 -17.35
CA LYS A 173 -44.93 6.63 -16.85
C LYS A 173 -44.67 5.53 -17.87
N THR A 174 -43.93 4.50 -17.48
CA THR A 174 -43.93 3.23 -18.20
C THR A 174 -45.35 2.69 -18.08
N SER A 175 -46.05 2.62 -19.21
CA SER A 175 -47.32 1.91 -19.31
C SER A 175 -47.07 0.44 -18.94
N LEU A 176 -47.65 0.01 -17.81
CA LEU A 176 -47.91 -1.40 -17.54
C LEU A 176 -48.93 -1.84 -18.59
N ASN A 177 -48.52 -2.78 -19.44
CA ASN A 177 -49.45 -3.55 -20.26
C ASN A 177 -49.84 -4.78 -19.43
N ASP A 178 -51.14 -4.96 -19.24
CA ASP A 178 -51.77 -6.13 -18.60
C ASP A 178 -51.48 -7.44 -19.36
#